data_AF-M6VEW2-F1
#
_entry.id   AF-M6VEW2-F1
#
_cell.length_a   1.000
_cell.length_b   1.000
_cell.length_c   1.000
_cell.angle_alpha   90.00
_cell.angle_beta   90.00
_cell.angle_gamma   90.00
#
_symmetry.space_group_name_H-M   'P 1'
#
loop_
_entity.id
_entity.type
_entity.pdbx_description
1 polymer ?
#
loop_
_entity_poly.entity_id
_entity_poly.type
_entity_poly.pdbx_seq_one_letter_code
_entity_poly.pdbx_strand_id
1 'polypeptide(L)'
;MFVFNCGFAIIPKANITIPTNTEAEIFRFNVIYGEIQNLYGLNIGTVNKINKRLIGIQLGIYNQSNGQTTGLQLAAVNISGEKLLGIQVGLVNYIEGGSVGLQAGIINLGKDRSGVELTIGLVNYKTGSVMIGIANFLSEGINFALYNHNTVGFNFGILNLFSEGMSLGIFNIGNKEIGDTQIGLINLSDVSKKSTIQFGLLNLSNTFEKHKIQYGLLNVCRGKKISITTGLNDCE
;
A
#
# COMPACT_ATOMS: atom_id res chain seq x y z
N MET A 1 48.94 -25.19 27.09
CA MET A 1 48.74 -23.80 26.65
C MET A 1 47.61 -23.80 25.63
N PHE A 2 46.36 -23.68 26.08
CA PHE A 2 45.18 -23.61 25.22
C PHE A 2 44.72 -22.16 25.18
N VAL A 3 44.82 -21.54 24.00
CA VAL A 3 44.30 -20.18 23.77
C VAL A 3 42.91 -20.32 23.16
N PHE A 4 41.88 -19.97 23.92
CA PHE A 4 40.52 -19.75 23.42
C PHE A 4 40.45 -18.39 22.73
N ASN A 5 40.18 -18.37 21.42
CA ASN A 5 39.77 -17.16 20.70
C ASN A 5 38.26 -17.21 20.49
N CYS A 6 37.50 -16.58 21.39
CA CYS A 6 36.08 -16.31 21.21
C CYS A 6 35.89 -15.06 20.35
N GLY A 7 35.52 -15.24 19.08
CA GLY A 7 34.95 -14.19 18.25
C GLY A 7 33.42 -14.21 18.35
N PHE A 8 32.84 -13.20 19.01
CA PHE A 8 31.40 -12.94 18.95
C PHE A 8 31.02 -12.46 17.54
N ALA A 9 30.23 -13.25 16.81
CA ALA A 9 29.61 -12.83 15.55
C ALA A 9 28.13 -12.49 15.81
N ILE A 10 27.77 -11.21 15.62
CA ILE A 10 26.42 -10.64 15.83
C ILE A 10 25.55 -10.79 14.56
N ILE A 11 25.81 -11.81 13.74
CA ILE A 11 24.97 -12.15 12.58
C ILE A 11 24.57 -13.61 12.76
N PRO A 12 23.29 -13.95 13.02
CA PRO A 12 22.89 -15.34 12.97
C PRO A 12 23.23 -15.85 11.57
N LYS A 13 24.06 -16.90 11.49
CA LYS A 13 24.32 -17.60 10.24
C LYS A 13 22.96 -18.00 9.66
N ALA A 14 22.49 -17.26 8.66
CA ALA A 14 21.36 -17.67 7.86
C ALA A 14 21.82 -18.89 7.08
N ASN A 15 21.56 -20.08 7.62
CA ASN A 15 21.76 -21.33 6.91
C ASN A 15 20.72 -21.38 5.78
N ILE A 16 21.09 -20.88 4.60
CA ILE A 16 20.30 -21.08 3.39
C ILE A 16 20.53 -22.53 2.97
N THR A 17 19.68 -23.44 3.45
CA THR A 17 19.67 -24.82 2.96
C THR A 17 19.19 -24.80 1.52
N ILE A 18 20.12 -24.95 0.57
CA ILE A 18 19.79 -25.10 -0.85
C ILE A 18 19.11 -26.47 -0.99
N PRO A 19 17.82 -26.54 -1.37
CA PRO A 19 17.17 -27.83 -1.58
C PRO A 19 17.86 -28.55 -2.74
N THR A 20 18.49 -29.68 -2.45
CA THR A 20 19.32 -30.46 -3.37
C THR A 20 18.51 -31.27 -4.40
N ASN A 21 17.18 -31.09 -4.47
CA ASN A 21 16.30 -31.97 -5.26
C ASN A 21 15.29 -31.24 -6.16
N THR A 22 15.68 -30.12 -6.76
CA THR A 22 14.89 -29.42 -7.78
C THR A 22 15.83 -28.84 -8.82
N GLU A 23 15.37 -28.73 -10.08
CA GLU A 23 16.00 -27.96 -11.16
C GLU A 23 16.18 -26.50 -10.72
N ALA A 24 17.23 -26.27 -9.93
CA ALA A 24 17.54 -25.03 -9.25
C ALA A 24 18.79 -24.44 -9.89
N GLU A 25 18.65 -23.29 -10.54
CA GLU A 25 19.77 -22.55 -11.09
C GLU A 25 20.24 -21.49 -10.10
N ILE A 26 21.56 -21.35 -9.94
CA ILE A 26 22.18 -20.35 -9.04
C ILE A 26 22.52 -19.06 -9.79
N PHE A 27 22.95 -19.18 -11.04
CA PHE A 27 23.26 -18.06 -11.90
C PHE A 27 22.65 -18.29 -13.27
N ARG A 28 21.97 -17.27 -13.80
CA ARG A 28 21.40 -17.31 -15.14
C ARG A 28 21.65 -16.01 -15.89
N PHE A 29 22.01 -16.16 -17.15
CA PHE A 29 22.06 -15.10 -18.13
C PHE A 29 21.22 -15.50 -19.34
N ASN A 30 20.35 -14.60 -19.81
CA ASN A 30 19.65 -14.75 -21.09
C ASN A 30 19.64 -13.43 -21.85
N VAL A 31 19.68 -13.49 -23.19
CA VAL A 31 19.72 -12.30 -24.04
C VAL A 31 18.31 -11.78 -24.35
N ILE A 32 17.36 -12.67 -24.65
CA ILE A 32 16.01 -12.30 -25.12
C ILE A 32 14.93 -12.85 -24.17
N TYR A 33 15.01 -14.13 -23.83
CA TYR A 33 14.01 -14.77 -23.01
C TYR A 33 14.64 -15.89 -22.19
N GLY A 34 14.30 -15.93 -20.91
CA GLY A 34 14.67 -17.01 -20.02
C GLY A 34 13.50 -17.42 -19.14
N GLU A 35 13.08 -18.68 -19.23
CA GLU A 35 12.14 -19.32 -18.30
C GLU A 35 12.79 -20.46 -17.50
N ILE A 36 12.57 -20.49 -16.18
CA ILE A 36 13.07 -21.53 -15.26
C ILE A 36 12.02 -21.88 -14.22
N GLN A 37 12.15 -23.06 -13.61
CA GLN A 37 11.28 -23.49 -12.52
C GLN A 37 11.66 -22.81 -11.20
N ASN A 38 12.91 -22.99 -10.75
CA ASN A 38 13.39 -22.41 -9.50
C ASN A 38 14.74 -21.70 -9.70
N LEU A 39 14.90 -20.53 -9.07
CA LEU A 39 16.17 -19.80 -9.01
C LEU A 39 16.58 -19.59 -7.56
N TYR A 40 17.85 -19.85 -7.26
CA TYR A 40 18.51 -19.57 -5.99
C TYR A 40 19.79 -18.79 -6.22
N GLY A 41 19.67 -17.51 -6.59
CA GLY A 41 20.81 -16.63 -6.82
C GLY A 41 20.48 -15.50 -7.78
N LEU A 42 21.24 -15.35 -8.86
CA LEU A 42 21.19 -14.18 -9.74
C LEU A 42 20.68 -14.56 -11.13
N ASN A 43 19.63 -13.87 -11.59
CA ASN A 43 19.12 -14.00 -12.95
C ASN A 43 19.16 -12.64 -13.65
N ILE A 44 19.87 -12.58 -14.77
CA ILE A 44 20.03 -11.39 -15.59
C ILE A 44 19.52 -11.68 -17.00
N GLY A 45 18.69 -10.80 -17.53
CA GLY A 45 18.27 -10.90 -18.92
C GLY A 45 17.23 -9.85 -19.28
N THR A 46 16.78 -9.84 -20.54
CA THR A 46 15.75 -8.88 -20.97
C THR A 46 14.37 -9.29 -20.47
N VAL A 47 14.00 -10.56 -20.68
CA VAL A 47 12.75 -11.15 -20.18
C VAL A 47 13.06 -12.36 -19.31
N ASN A 48 12.81 -12.22 -18.02
CA ASN A 48 13.07 -13.22 -16.99
C ASN A 48 11.75 -13.77 -16.44
N LYS A 49 11.56 -15.08 -16.53
CA LYS A 49 10.38 -15.77 -16.00
C LYS A 49 10.77 -16.92 -15.07
N ILE A 50 10.18 -16.93 -13.88
CA ILE A 50 10.38 -17.96 -12.85
C ILE A 50 9.02 -18.52 -12.48
N ASN A 51 8.83 -19.82 -12.65
CA ASN A 51 7.51 -20.42 -12.51
C ASN A 51 7.15 -20.78 -11.07
N LYS A 52 8.10 -21.21 -10.24
CA LYS A 52 7.81 -21.72 -8.89
C LYS A 52 8.42 -20.89 -7.78
N ARG A 53 9.74 -20.69 -7.79
CA ARG A 53 10.40 -20.04 -6.66
C ARG A 53 11.60 -19.23 -7.08
N LEU A 54 11.61 -17.96 -6.66
CA LEU A 54 12.78 -17.10 -6.66
C LEU A 54 13.29 -16.94 -5.23
N ILE A 55 14.56 -17.26 -5.01
CA ILE A 55 15.34 -16.73 -3.89
C ILE A 55 16.57 -16.03 -4.46
N GLY A 56 16.62 -14.70 -4.40
CA GLY A 56 17.78 -13.94 -4.87
C GLY A 56 17.42 -12.69 -5.66
N ILE A 57 18.15 -12.42 -6.75
CA ILE A 57 18.07 -11.17 -7.51
C ILE A 57 17.65 -11.46 -8.95
N GLN A 58 16.64 -10.75 -9.44
CA GLN A 58 16.26 -10.69 -10.85
C GLN A 58 16.52 -9.29 -11.40
N LEU A 59 17.31 -9.20 -12.49
CA LEU A 59 17.62 -7.95 -13.19
C LEU A 59 17.18 -8.06 -14.64
N GLY A 60 16.38 -7.10 -15.12
CA GLY A 60 15.98 -7.11 -16.52
C GLY A 60 15.13 -5.95 -17.00
N ILE A 61 14.49 -6.12 -18.17
CA ILE A 61 13.45 -5.19 -18.64
C ILE A 61 12.09 -5.67 -18.12
N TYR A 62 11.88 -6.98 -18.12
CA TYR A 62 10.68 -7.63 -17.62
C TYR A 62 11.08 -8.80 -16.72
N ASN A 63 10.67 -8.74 -15.44
CA ASN A 63 10.85 -9.82 -14.48
C ASN A 63 9.48 -10.34 -14.05
N GLN A 64 9.29 -11.66 -14.12
CA GLN A 64 8.07 -12.31 -13.66
C GLN A 64 8.41 -13.53 -12.81
N SER A 65 7.80 -13.61 -11.63
CA SER A 65 7.86 -14.77 -10.76
C SER A 65 6.44 -15.18 -10.39
N ASN A 66 5.97 -16.32 -10.88
CA ASN A 66 4.59 -16.77 -10.67
C ASN A 66 4.36 -17.29 -9.24
N GLY A 67 5.37 -17.92 -8.63
CA GLY A 67 5.26 -18.42 -7.27
C GLY A 67 5.92 -17.51 -6.23
N GLN A 68 6.54 -18.13 -5.22
CA GLN A 68 7.11 -17.40 -4.09
C GLN A 68 8.39 -16.66 -4.49
N THR A 69 8.41 -15.36 -4.18
CA THR A 69 9.52 -14.47 -4.48
C THR A 69 10.16 -14.00 -3.19
N THR A 70 11.43 -14.32 -2.99
CA THR A 70 12.23 -13.85 -1.86
C THR A 70 13.47 -13.14 -2.39
N GLY A 71 13.54 -11.82 -2.25
CA GLY A 71 14.71 -11.05 -2.68
C GLY A 71 14.37 -9.82 -3.51
N LEU A 72 15.19 -9.50 -4.50
CA LEU A 72 15.17 -8.23 -5.23
C LEU A 72 14.76 -8.43 -6.69
N GLN A 73 13.78 -7.69 -7.16
CA GLN A 73 13.47 -7.59 -8.60
C GLN A 73 13.68 -6.15 -9.06
N LEU A 74 14.61 -5.95 -10.00
CA LEU A 74 14.88 -4.67 -10.64
C LEU A 74 14.60 -4.80 -12.14
N ALA A 75 13.55 -4.13 -12.62
CA ALA A 75 13.21 -4.10 -14.03
C ALA A 75 12.27 -2.94 -14.38
N ALA A 76 12.07 -2.67 -15.67
CA ALA A 76 11.02 -1.73 -16.07
C ALA A 76 9.64 -2.24 -15.64
N VAL A 77 9.41 -3.55 -15.76
CA VAL A 77 8.19 -4.24 -15.29
C VAL A 77 8.59 -5.39 -14.36
N ASN A 78 8.06 -5.39 -13.13
CA ASN A 78 8.18 -6.51 -12.20
C ASN A 78 6.81 -7.10 -11.88
N ILE A 79 6.73 -8.43 -11.87
CA ILE A 79 5.53 -9.20 -11.52
C ILE A 79 5.88 -10.27 -10.49
N SER A 80 5.13 -10.31 -9.39
CA SER A 80 5.10 -11.40 -8.42
C SER A 80 3.70 -11.96 -8.29
N GLY A 81 3.54 -13.28 -8.45
CA GLY A 81 2.27 -13.98 -8.35
C GLY A 81 1.90 -14.27 -6.90
N GLU A 82 2.32 -15.40 -6.34
CA GLU A 82 1.80 -15.88 -5.05
C GLU A 82 2.17 -15.05 -3.82
N LYS A 83 3.46 -14.73 -3.66
CA LYS A 83 3.95 -14.01 -2.47
C LYS A 83 5.25 -13.29 -2.78
N LEU A 84 5.37 -12.05 -2.30
CA LEU A 84 6.62 -11.30 -2.30
C LEU A 84 7.14 -11.16 -0.87
N LEU A 85 8.40 -11.52 -0.64
CA LEU A 85 9.19 -11.16 0.52
C LEU A 85 10.47 -10.48 0.05
N GLY A 86 10.44 -9.16 -0.09
CA GLY A 86 11.59 -8.43 -0.60
C GLY A 86 11.27 -7.10 -1.25
N ILE A 87 12.03 -6.75 -2.27
CA ILE A 87 12.03 -5.42 -2.87
C ILE A 87 11.73 -5.52 -4.37
N GLN A 88 10.76 -4.75 -4.85
CA GLN A 88 10.53 -4.50 -6.27
C GLN A 88 10.83 -3.04 -6.59
N VAL A 89 11.70 -2.80 -7.57
CA VAL A 89 11.92 -1.44 -8.11
C VAL A 89 11.77 -1.46 -9.62
N GLY A 90 10.95 -0.55 -10.14
CA GLY A 90 10.66 -0.49 -11.57
C GLY A 90 9.78 0.66 -12.00
N LEU A 91 9.43 0.73 -13.29
CA LEU A 91 8.42 1.68 -13.76
C LEU A 91 7.03 1.18 -13.36
N VAL A 92 6.78 -0.11 -13.57
CA VAL A 92 5.55 -0.80 -13.19
C VAL A 92 5.89 -1.99 -12.31
N ASN A 93 5.26 -2.04 -11.15
CA ASN A 93 5.37 -3.18 -10.24
C ASN A 93 3.98 -3.76 -10.00
N TYR A 94 3.86 -5.08 -10.04
CA TYR A 94 2.61 -5.80 -9.78
C TYR A 94 2.83 -6.96 -8.84
N ILE A 95 2.00 -7.04 -7.80
CA ILE A 95 1.99 -8.13 -6.83
C ILE A 95 0.55 -8.67 -6.76
N GLU A 96 0.39 -9.96 -7.06
CA GLU A 96 -0.92 -10.60 -7.06
C GLU A 96 -1.36 -11.08 -5.66
N GLY A 97 -0.47 -11.73 -4.91
CA GLY A 97 -0.72 -12.23 -3.57
C GLY A 97 -0.08 -11.37 -2.47
N GLY A 98 0.08 -11.92 -1.27
CA GLY A 98 0.57 -11.14 -0.13
C GLY A 98 2.03 -10.67 -0.26
N SER A 99 2.32 -9.50 0.31
CA SER A 99 3.62 -8.85 0.21
C SER A 99 4.21 -8.50 1.58
N VAL A 100 5.52 -8.70 1.73
CA VAL A 100 6.29 -8.17 2.84
C VAL A 100 7.54 -7.51 2.27
N GLY A 101 7.67 -6.19 2.42
CA GLY A 101 8.84 -5.46 1.99
C GLY A 101 8.52 -4.13 1.32
N LEU A 102 9.13 -3.86 0.16
CA LEU A 102 9.08 -2.55 -0.48
C LEU A 102 8.76 -2.65 -1.96
N GLN A 103 7.87 -1.79 -2.43
CA GLN A 103 7.57 -1.61 -3.85
C GLN A 103 7.76 -0.15 -4.24
N ALA A 104 8.74 0.12 -5.09
CA ALA A 104 9.06 1.47 -5.57
C ALA A 104 8.94 1.56 -7.09
N GLY A 105 8.09 2.47 -7.57
CA GLY A 105 7.94 2.66 -9.01
C GLY A 105 7.06 3.82 -9.41
N ILE A 106 6.84 3.99 -10.72
CA ILE A 106 5.92 5.02 -11.20
C ILE A 106 4.48 4.57 -10.92
N ILE A 107 4.19 3.31 -11.26
CA ILE A 107 2.89 2.67 -11.06
C ILE A 107 3.11 1.40 -10.24
N ASN A 108 2.40 1.32 -9.12
CA ASN A 108 2.44 0.20 -8.19
C ASN A 108 1.04 -0.41 -8.09
N LEU A 109 0.94 -1.71 -8.36
CA LEU A 109 -0.32 -2.43 -8.45
C LEU A 109 -0.31 -3.61 -7.48
N GLY A 110 -1.36 -3.70 -6.66
CA GLY A 110 -1.64 -4.87 -5.83
C GLY A 110 -2.96 -5.53 -6.22
N LYS A 111 -3.18 -6.77 -5.77
CA LYS A 111 -4.48 -7.43 -5.83
C LYS A 111 -4.90 -7.93 -4.45
N ASP A 112 -4.03 -8.66 -3.78
CA ASP A 112 -4.14 -8.93 -2.35
C ASP A 112 -3.44 -7.82 -1.56
N ARG A 113 -4.12 -7.27 -0.55
CA ARG A 113 -3.59 -6.22 0.32
C ARG A 113 -3.01 -6.80 1.62
N SER A 114 -2.89 -8.13 1.70
CA SER A 114 -2.37 -8.82 2.86
C SER A 114 -0.85 -8.65 2.98
N GLY A 115 -0.39 -8.36 4.20
CA GLY A 115 1.03 -8.29 4.54
C GLY A 115 1.48 -6.93 5.02
N VAL A 116 2.79 -6.67 4.94
CA VAL A 116 3.45 -5.48 5.49
C VAL A 116 4.34 -4.88 4.41
N GLU A 117 3.82 -3.88 3.71
CA GLU A 117 4.46 -3.28 2.54
C GLU A 117 4.63 -1.78 2.69
N LEU A 118 5.80 -1.28 2.28
CA LEU A 118 6.02 0.13 2.01
C LEU A 118 5.96 0.35 0.50
N THR A 119 4.92 1.02 0.04
CA THR A 119 4.73 1.35 -1.37
C THR A 119 5.07 2.82 -1.62
N ILE A 120 5.97 3.08 -2.57
CA ILE A 120 6.37 4.43 -2.97
C ILE A 120 6.20 4.57 -4.47
N GLY A 121 5.35 5.50 -4.94
CA GLY A 121 5.21 5.74 -6.37
C GLY A 121 4.29 6.87 -6.76
N LEU A 122 4.24 7.23 -8.04
CA LEU A 122 3.33 8.29 -8.47
C LEU A 122 1.88 7.86 -8.32
N VAL A 123 1.57 6.63 -8.74
CA VAL A 123 0.25 6.03 -8.64
C VAL A 123 0.33 4.67 -7.95
N ASN A 124 -0.41 4.53 -6.86
CA ASN A 124 -0.55 3.27 -6.15
C ASN A 124 -2.01 2.81 -6.21
N TYR A 125 -2.24 1.57 -6.65
CA TYR A 125 -3.59 1.01 -6.82
C TYR A 125 -3.71 -0.34 -6.13
N LYS A 126 -4.70 -0.47 -5.24
CA LYS A 126 -4.95 -1.70 -4.47
C LYS A 126 -3.73 -2.22 -3.71
N THR A 127 -2.94 -1.29 -3.17
CA THR A 127 -1.77 -1.58 -2.33
C THR A 127 -2.15 -1.49 -0.85
N GLY A 128 -1.25 -1.95 0.03
CA GLY A 128 -1.53 -2.06 1.48
C GLY A 128 -0.48 -1.38 2.36
N SER A 129 -0.77 -1.33 3.66
CA SER A 129 0.15 -0.93 4.74
C SER A 129 0.54 0.55 4.76
N VAL A 130 1.64 0.96 4.13
CA VAL A 130 2.08 2.37 4.10
C VAL A 130 2.34 2.77 2.66
N MET A 131 1.66 3.81 2.20
CA MET A 131 1.72 4.25 0.82
C MET A 131 2.08 5.71 0.73
N ILE A 132 3.04 6.00 -0.14
CA ILE A 132 3.49 7.35 -0.43
C ILE A 132 3.35 7.56 -1.94
N GLY A 133 2.61 8.59 -2.35
CA GLY A 133 2.50 8.90 -3.77
C GLY A 133 1.86 10.21 -4.13
N ILE A 134 1.63 10.41 -5.43
CA ILE A 134 0.80 11.53 -5.92
C ILE A 134 -0.67 11.14 -5.79
N ALA A 135 -1.00 9.90 -6.17
CA ALA A 135 -2.35 9.37 -6.12
C ALA A 135 -2.40 7.93 -5.56
N ASN A 136 -3.28 7.70 -4.57
CA ASN A 136 -3.57 6.38 -4.04
C ASN A 136 -5.04 6.01 -4.32
N PHE A 137 -5.28 4.79 -4.81
CA PHE A 137 -6.60 4.33 -5.24
C PHE A 137 -6.92 2.95 -4.67
N LEU A 138 -8.11 2.81 -4.05
CA LEU A 138 -8.56 1.51 -3.52
C LEU A 138 -7.54 0.85 -2.60
N SER A 139 -6.76 1.64 -1.86
CA SER A 139 -5.66 1.14 -1.03
C SER A 139 -5.99 1.20 0.46
N GLU A 140 -5.34 0.37 1.26
CA GLU A 140 -5.69 0.17 2.67
C GLU A 140 -4.47 0.37 3.59
N GLY A 141 -4.62 1.12 4.68
CA GLY A 141 -3.56 1.38 5.65
C GLY A 141 -3.33 2.87 5.89
N ILE A 142 -2.07 3.31 5.77
CA ILE A 142 -1.65 4.71 5.92
C ILE A 142 -1.31 5.25 4.53
N ASN A 143 -2.15 6.15 4.03
CA ASN A 143 -2.11 6.68 2.68
C ASN A 143 -1.62 8.14 2.70
N PHE A 144 -0.37 8.38 2.32
CA PHE A 144 0.16 9.73 2.06
C PHE A 144 0.11 10.00 0.55
N ALA A 145 -0.79 10.87 0.09
CA ALA A 145 -0.79 11.32 -1.29
C ALA A 145 -1.46 12.67 -1.48
N LEU A 146 -1.19 13.36 -2.59
CA LEU A 146 -1.94 14.58 -2.92
C LEU A 146 -3.43 14.27 -3.15
N TYR A 147 -3.71 13.11 -3.73
CA TYR A 147 -5.05 12.63 -4.06
C TYR A 147 -5.26 11.20 -3.56
N ASN A 148 -6.17 11.00 -2.60
CA ASN A 148 -6.61 9.69 -2.16
C ASN A 148 -8.04 9.44 -2.63
N HIS A 149 -8.32 8.27 -3.21
CA HIS A 149 -9.66 7.91 -3.70
C HIS A 149 -10.05 6.48 -3.29
N ASN A 150 -11.20 6.33 -2.63
CA ASN A 150 -11.69 5.05 -2.09
C ASN A 150 -10.63 4.33 -1.24
N THR A 151 -9.84 5.07 -0.47
CA THR A 151 -8.81 4.50 0.41
C THR A 151 -9.38 4.27 1.80
N VAL A 152 -8.86 3.26 2.51
CA VAL A 152 -9.32 2.91 3.87
C VAL A 152 -8.17 3.06 4.85
N GLY A 153 -8.44 3.66 6.01
CA GLY A 153 -7.50 3.76 7.13
C GLY A 153 -7.17 5.21 7.48
N PHE A 154 -5.89 5.58 7.43
CA PHE A 154 -5.41 6.94 7.69
C PHE A 154 -5.04 7.60 6.37
N ASN A 155 -5.77 8.63 5.96
CA ASN A 155 -5.63 9.27 4.66
C ASN A 155 -5.11 10.69 4.85
N PHE A 156 -3.92 10.95 4.35
CA PHE A 156 -3.26 12.24 4.37
C PHE A 156 -3.15 12.75 2.94
N GLY A 157 -3.75 13.91 2.66
CA GLY A 157 -3.68 14.47 1.32
C GLY A 157 -4.30 15.84 1.13
N ILE A 158 -4.17 16.40 -0.07
CA ILE A 158 -4.90 17.64 -0.40
C ILE A 158 -6.38 17.29 -0.59
N LEU A 159 -6.64 16.22 -1.33
CA LEU A 159 -7.96 15.71 -1.65
C LEU A 159 -8.08 14.27 -1.14
N ASN A 160 -9.04 14.02 -0.24
CA ASN A 160 -9.42 12.68 0.18
C ASN A 160 -10.87 12.43 -0.24
N LEU A 161 -11.07 11.61 -1.26
CA LEU A 161 -12.38 11.38 -1.89
C LEU A 161 -12.90 9.98 -1.60
N PHE A 162 -14.09 9.91 -0.99
CA PHE A 162 -14.77 8.67 -0.63
C PHE A 162 -13.86 7.74 0.20
N SER A 163 -12.95 8.32 0.96
CA SER A 163 -12.05 7.59 1.83
C SER A 163 -12.74 7.27 3.16
N GLU A 164 -12.35 6.15 3.75
CA GLU A 164 -12.89 5.65 5.01
C GLU A 164 -11.83 5.70 6.11
N GLY A 165 -12.29 5.80 7.36
CA GLY A 165 -11.43 5.93 8.52
C GLY A 165 -11.18 7.40 8.89
N MET A 166 -9.92 7.81 8.99
CA MET A 166 -9.56 9.19 9.30
C MET A 166 -8.92 9.86 8.09
N SER A 167 -9.46 11.00 7.68
CA SER A 167 -8.98 11.79 6.54
C SER A 167 -8.50 13.15 7.02
N LEU A 168 -7.21 13.43 6.85
CA LEU A 168 -6.59 14.73 7.09
C LEU A 168 -6.25 15.35 5.73
N GLY A 169 -6.81 16.52 5.44
CA GLY A 169 -6.55 17.19 4.16
C GLY A 169 -7.17 18.55 3.98
N ILE A 170 -7.04 19.13 2.79
CA ILE A 170 -7.71 20.41 2.50
C ILE A 170 -9.19 20.17 2.23
N PHE A 171 -9.48 19.20 1.36
CA PHE A 171 -10.82 18.76 1.02
C PHE A 171 -11.00 17.29 1.36
N ASN A 172 -11.98 16.99 2.20
CA ASN A 172 -12.36 15.64 2.55
C ASN A 172 -13.81 15.40 2.12
N ILE A 173 -14.05 14.37 1.32
CA ILE A 173 -15.38 13.89 0.94
C ILE A 173 -15.53 12.47 1.46
N GLY A 174 -16.50 12.24 2.33
CA GLY A 174 -16.73 10.96 2.99
C GLY A 174 -17.44 9.95 2.09
N ASN A 175 -17.21 8.67 2.37
CA ASN A 175 -17.99 7.60 1.76
C ASN A 175 -19.38 7.49 2.40
N LYS A 176 -20.39 6.95 1.70
CA LYS A 176 -21.80 6.85 2.16
C LYS A 176 -22.05 5.70 3.14
N GLU A 177 -21.15 4.72 3.23
CA GLU A 177 -21.40 3.43 3.88
C GLU A 177 -20.83 3.33 5.31
N ILE A 178 -19.73 4.03 5.57
CA ILE A 178 -18.94 3.94 6.81
C ILE A 178 -18.73 5.34 7.36
N GLY A 179 -18.85 5.48 8.70
CA GLY A 179 -18.62 6.74 9.38
C GLY A 179 -17.14 7.09 9.38
N ASP A 180 -16.82 8.35 9.14
CA ASP A 180 -15.46 8.84 8.98
C ASP A 180 -15.16 10.04 9.89
N THR A 181 -13.88 10.22 10.17
CA THR A 181 -13.33 11.38 10.86
C THR A 181 -12.62 12.24 9.84
N GLN A 182 -13.11 13.45 9.60
CA GLN A 182 -12.57 14.36 8.61
C GLN A 182 -11.96 15.58 9.31
N ILE A 183 -10.71 15.88 9.02
CA ILE A 183 -9.99 17.05 9.53
C ILE A 183 -9.47 17.82 8.31
N GLY A 184 -9.93 19.05 8.12
CA GLY A 184 -9.56 19.80 6.93
C GLY A 184 -10.19 21.18 6.80
N LEU A 185 -9.92 21.88 5.71
CA LEU A 185 -10.59 23.17 5.49
C LEU A 185 -12.05 22.96 5.14
N ILE A 186 -12.32 21.99 4.26
CA ILE A 186 -13.66 21.67 3.75
C ILE A 186 -13.90 20.17 3.94
N ASN A 187 -14.95 19.85 4.70
CA ASN A 187 -15.34 18.49 5.05
C ASN A 187 -16.78 18.25 4.60
N LEU A 188 -16.98 17.29 3.69
CA LEU A 188 -18.28 16.94 3.13
C LEU A 188 -18.60 15.50 3.48
N SER A 189 -19.77 15.24 4.05
CA SER A 189 -20.23 13.89 4.33
C SER A 189 -21.71 13.71 3.98
N ASP A 190 -22.01 12.73 3.13
CA ASP A 190 -23.36 12.37 2.67
C ASP A 190 -23.71 10.96 3.17
N VAL A 191 -23.64 10.77 4.49
CA VAL A 191 -23.82 9.46 5.14
C VAL A 191 -25.21 9.35 5.71
N SER A 192 -26.07 8.51 5.13
CA SER A 192 -27.45 8.34 5.62
C SER A 192 -27.53 7.69 7.03
N LYS A 193 -26.59 6.81 7.41
CA LYS A 193 -26.78 5.87 8.54
C LYS A 193 -25.73 5.85 9.67
N LYS A 194 -24.69 6.69 9.66
CA LYS A 194 -23.57 6.59 10.65
C LYS A 194 -22.98 7.92 11.10
N SER A 195 -22.31 7.89 12.25
CA SER A 195 -21.72 9.06 12.90
C SER A 195 -20.53 9.61 12.12
N THR A 196 -20.44 10.93 12.02
CA THR A 196 -19.35 11.65 11.34
C THR A 196 -18.75 12.65 12.31
N ILE A 197 -17.42 12.71 12.37
CA ILE A 197 -16.71 13.72 13.16
C ILE A 197 -15.95 14.62 12.19
N GLN A 198 -16.26 15.91 12.17
CA GLN A 198 -15.65 16.87 11.25
C GLN A 198 -15.00 18.01 12.04
N PHE A 199 -13.75 18.32 11.71
CA PHE A 199 -13.02 19.47 12.22
C PHE A 199 -12.55 20.31 11.04
N GLY A 200 -13.02 21.54 10.90
CA GLY A 200 -12.66 22.36 9.74
C GLY A 200 -13.24 23.76 9.66
N LEU A 201 -12.89 24.52 8.63
CA LEU A 201 -13.51 25.84 8.42
C LEU A 201 -14.97 25.67 7.99
N LEU A 202 -15.21 24.74 7.07
CA LEU A 202 -16.51 24.44 6.50
C LEU A 202 -16.81 22.94 6.66
N ASN A 203 -17.88 22.63 7.38
CA ASN A 203 -18.32 21.26 7.62
C ASN A 203 -19.75 21.09 7.10
N LEU A 204 -19.96 20.22 6.10
CA LEU A 204 -21.29 19.86 5.60
C LEU A 204 -21.55 18.39 5.91
N SER A 205 -22.67 18.10 6.58
CA SER A 205 -23.07 16.73 6.89
C SER A 205 -24.59 16.51 6.72
N ASN A 206 -24.93 15.58 5.82
CA ASN A 206 -26.28 15.10 5.56
C ASN A 206 -26.50 13.70 6.19
N THR A 207 -26.42 13.59 7.52
CA THR A 207 -26.74 12.35 8.25
C THR A 207 -28.14 12.34 8.87
N PHE A 208 -28.86 11.23 8.70
CA PHE A 208 -30.26 11.08 9.11
C PHE A 208 -30.47 10.20 10.36
N GLU A 209 -29.57 9.25 10.68
CA GLU A 209 -29.83 8.28 11.77
C GLU A 209 -28.92 8.38 13.02
N LYS A 210 -27.71 8.96 12.95
CA LYS A 210 -26.74 8.95 14.06
C LYS A 210 -26.15 10.32 14.42
N HIS A 211 -25.39 10.36 15.51
CA HIS A 211 -24.76 11.57 16.07
C HIS A 211 -23.76 12.22 15.11
N LYS A 212 -23.80 13.55 15.05
CA LYS A 212 -22.82 14.38 14.33
C LYS A 212 -22.01 15.18 15.33
N ILE A 213 -20.70 15.26 15.10
CA ILE A 213 -19.82 16.16 15.83
C ILE A 213 -19.13 17.02 14.79
N GLN A 214 -19.40 18.32 14.79
CA GLN A 214 -18.75 19.27 13.88
C GLN A 214 -18.15 20.41 14.68
N TYR A 215 -16.86 20.62 14.54
CA TYR A 215 -16.17 21.77 15.08
C TYR A 215 -15.65 22.60 13.91
N GLY A 216 -16.15 23.82 13.77
CA GLY A 216 -15.74 24.65 12.65
C GLY A 216 -16.25 26.07 12.66
N LEU A 217 -15.82 26.86 11.68
CA LEU A 217 -16.30 28.24 11.56
C LEU A 217 -17.74 28.25 11.06
N LEU A 218 -18.04 27.45 10.02
CA LEU A 218 -19.36 27.25 9.45
C LEU A 218 -19.69 25.76 9.40
N ASN A 219 -20.80 25.38 10.04
CA ASN A 219 -21.30 24.01 10.07
C ASN A 219 -22.71 23.99 9.47
N VAL A 220 -22.90 23.18 8.43
CA VAL A 220 -24.22 22.91 7.84
C VAL A 220 -24.61 21.48 8.19
N CYS A 221 -25.73 21.35 8.90
CA CYS A 221 -26.31 20.06 9.27
C CYS A 221 -27.69 19.91 8.65
N ARG A 222 -27.93 18.86 7.87
CA ARG A 222 -29.29 18.45 7.49
C ARG A 222 -29.62 17.09 8.07
N GLY A 223 -30.76 16.97 8.76
CA GLY A 223 -31.21 15.72 9.40
C GLY A 223 -30.87 15.65 10.90
N LYS A 224 -31.86 15.21 11.70
CA LYS A 224 -31.87 15.18 13.19
C LYS A 224 -31.43 13.82 13.76
N LYS A 225 -30.73 13.73 14.91
CA LYS A 225 -31.36 13.75 16.26
C LYS A 225 -30.53 14.42 17.37
N ILE A 226 -29.18 14.40 17.33
CA ILE A 226 -28.28 15.07 18.29
C ILE A 226 -26.99 15.47 17.55
N SER A 227 -26.71 16.77 17.51
CA SER A 227 -25.50 17.35 16.90
C SER A 227 -24.74 18.19 17.92
N ILE A 228 -23.45 17.90 18.13
CA ILE A 228 -22.55 18.78 18.89
C ILE A 228 -21.83 19.64 17.87
N THR A 229 -22.22 20.91 17.79
CA THR A 229 -21.69 21.86 16.81
C THR A 229 -21.17 23.12 17.51
N THR A 230 -19.93 23.50 17.25
CA THR A 230 -19.35 24.77 17.71
C THR A 230 -18.99 25.60 16.49
N GLY A 231 -19.46 26.85 16.42
CA GLY A 231 -19.29 27.74 15.26
C GLY A 231 -20.58 28.46 14.87
N LEU A 232 -20.59 29.03 13.66
CA LEU A 232 -21.81 29.42 12.97
C LEU A 232 -22.48 28.14 12.45
N ASN A 233 -23.71 27.89 12.88
CA ASN A 233 -24.42 26.64 12.58
C ASN A 233 -25.70 26.95 11.80
N ASP A 234 -25.84 26.35 10.63
CA ASP A 234 -27.07 26.33 9.83
C ASP A 234 -27.61 24.89 9.82
N CYS A 235 -28.62 24.64 10.66
CA CYS A 235 -29.11 23.29 10.92
C CYS A 235 -30.62 23.22 10.68
N GLU A 236 -31.04 22.38 9.72
CA GLU A 236 -32.45 22.06 9.38
C GLU A 236 -32.84 20.64 9.81
#